data_AF-A0A9D7WYA5-F1
#
_entry.id   AF-A0A9D7WYA5-F1
#
_cell.length_a   1.000
_cell.length_b   1.000
_cell.length_c   1.000
_cell.angle_alpha   90.00
_cell.angle_beta   90.00
_cell.angle_gamma   90.00
#
_symmetry.space_group_name_H-M   'P 1'
#
loop_
_entity.id
_entity.type
_entity.pdbx_description
1 polymer ?
#
loop_
_entity_poly.entity_id
_entity_poly.type
_entity_poly.pdbx_seq_one_letter_code
_entity_poly.pdbx_strand_id
1 'polypeptide(L)'
;MATMQVKSIDDQLYNALKIKAKADNRSLSQQVVMILKEYLSKPDPKLQHQTDEFLKLAGSWKGDESAEKIIQDITNRRSTKRFDFMDNINVFD
;
A
#
# COMPACT_ATOMS: atom_id res chain seq x y z
N MET A 1 33.35 -6.38 18.87
CA MET A 1 32.32 -7.42 18.63
C MET A 1 31.17 -7.14 19.58
N ALA A 2 29.99 -6.77 19.07
CA ALA A 2 28.85 -6.51 19.93
C ALA A 2 28.30 -7.83 20.47
N THR A 3 27.99 -7.89 21.76
CA THR A 3 27.36 -9.04 22.41
C THR A 3 25.92 -8.68 22.75
N MET A 4 24.97 -9.51 22.32
CA MET A 4 23.55 -9.35 22.63
C MET A 4 23.15 -10.47 23.59
N GLN A 5 22.66 -10.08 24.78
CA GLN A 5 22.09 -11.01 25.75
C GLN A 5 20.57 -10.86 25.74
N VAL A 6 19.87 -11.96 25.50
CA VAL A 6 18.40 -12.02 25.60
C VAL A 6 18.06 -12.65 26.94
N LYS A 7 17.28 -11.93 27.77
CA LYS A 7 16.82 -12.41 29.08
C LYS A 7 15.41 -13.01 28.95
N SER A 8 15.10 -13.95 29.84
CA SER A 8 13.76 -14.55 29.96
C SER A 8 13.23 -15.17 28.67
N ILE A 9 14.09 -15.91 27.95
CA ILE A 9 13.63 -16.74 26.83
C ILE A 9 12.84 -17.91 27.39
N ASP A 10 11.66 -18.14 26.82
CA ASP A 10 10.85 -19.32 27.12
C ASP A 10 11.54 -20.60 26.64
N ASP A 11 11.43 -21.68 27.41
CA ASP A 11 12.09 -22.95 27.13
C ASP A 11 11.58 -23.59 25.84
N GLN A 12 10.30 -23.41 25.49
CA GLN A 12 9.76 -23.93 24.23
C GLN A 12 10.42 -23.21 23.04
N LEU A 13 10.55 -21.88 23.12
CA LEU A 13 11.23 -21.08 22.10
C LEU A 13 12.71 -21.47 21.97
N TYR A 14 13.41 -21.65 23.09
CA TYR A 14 14.81 -22.07 23.10
C TYR A 14 15.00 -23.44 22.43
N ASN A 15 14.11 -24.39 22.72
CA ASN A 15 14.13 -25.72 22.12
C ASN A 15 13.80 -25.68 20.63
N ALA A 16 12.82 -24.89 20.21
CA ALA A 16 12.49 -24.69 18.79
C ALA A 16 13.69 -24.12 18.01
N LEU A 17 14.40 -23.14 18.58
CA LEU A 17 15.61 -22.57 17.98
C LEU A 17 16.73 -23.61 17.87
N LYS A 18 16.92 -24.47 18.88
CA LYS A 18 17.90 -25.58 18.84
C LYS A 18 17.57 -26.59 17.75
N ILE A 19 16.31 -27.00 17.61
CA ILE A 19 15.87 -27.95 16.59
C ILE A 19 16.16 -27.37 15.21
N LYS A 20 15.78 -26.10 14.98
CA LYS A 20 16.04 -25.42 13.71
C LYS A 20 17.53 -25.28 13.41
N ALA A 21 18.33 -24.90 14.41
CA ALA A 21 19.78 -24.78 14.26
C ALA A 21 20.45 -26.11 13.88
N LYS A 22 20.00 -27.23 14.48
CA LYS A 22 20.46 -28.57 14.12
C LYS A 22 20.08 -28.95 12.69
N ALA A 23 18.84 -28.67 12.28
CA ALA A 23 18.38 -28.94 10.91
C ALA A 23 19.22 -28.17 9.87
N ASP A 24 19.58 -26.93 10.18
CA ASP A 24 20.38 -26.07 9.29
C ASP A 24 21.90 -26.29 9.43
N ASN A 25 22.35 -27.26 10.23
CA ASN A 25 23.76 -27.54 10.56
C ASN A 25 24.54 -26.28 11.02
N ARG A 26 23.91 -25.42 11.83
CA ARG A 26 24.46 -24.16 12.33
C ARG A 26 24.51 -24.15 13.84
N SER A 27 25.41 -23.33 14.40
CA SER A 27 25.35 -23.02 15.83
C SER A 27 24.09 -22.22 16.17
N LEU A 28 23.62 -22.32 17.41
CA LEU A 28 22.45 -21.58 17.87
C LEU A 28 22.61 -20.06 17.69
N SER A 29 23.77 -19.51 18.04
CA SER A 29 24.06 -18.08 17.88
C SER A 29 24.02 -17.64 16.42
N GLN A 30 24.59 -18.43 15.51
CA GLN A 30 24.52 -18.14 14.08
C GLN A 30 23.09 -18.24 13.55
N GLN A 31 22.31 -19.21 14.02
CA GLN A 31 20.92 -19.38 13.61
C GLN A 31 20.06 -18.17 14.01
N VAL A 32 20.24 -17.67 15.23
CA VAL A 32 19.54 -16.47 15.69
C VAL A 32 19.93 -15.25 14.85
N VAL A 33 21.23 -15.06 14.58
CA VAL A 33 21.70 -13.97 13.72
C VAL A 33 21.13 -14.09 12.30
N MET A 34 21.06 -15.31 11.76
CA MET A 34 20.52 -15.54 10.43
C MET A 34 19.03 -15.20 10.37
N ILE A 35 18.23 -15.61 11.36
CA ILE A 35 16.81 -15.27 11.44
C ILE A 35 16.62 -13.74 11.50
N LEU A 36 17.42 -13.04 12.31
CA LEU A 36 17.36 -11.59 12.38
C LEU A 36 17.75 -10.93 11.04
N LYS A 37 18.79 -11.43 10.38
CA LYS A 37 19.21 -10.95 9.07
C LYS A 37 18.13 -11.16 8.02
N GLU A 38 17.54 -12.35 7.98
CA GLU A 38 16.44 -12.66 7.08
C GLU A 38 15.23 -11.76 7.33
N TYR A 39 14.86 -11.57 8.60
CA TYR A 39 13.75 -10.69 8.96
C TYR A 39 13.99 -9.24 8.52
N LEU A 40 15.18 -8.70 8.78
CA LEU A 40 15.54 -7.34 8.39
C LEU A 40 15.79 -7.17 6.89
N SER A 41 16.10 -8.24 6.17
CA SER A 41 16.30 -8.20 4.71
C SER A 41 14.99 -8.20 3.92
N LYS A 42 13.87 -8.58 4.56
CA LYS A 42 12.56 -8.55 3.91
C LYS A 42 12.12 -7.09 3.78
N PRO A 43 11.68 -6.64 2.59
CA PRO A 43 11.04 -5.34 2.46
C PRO A 43 9.86 -5.27 3.42
N ASP A 44 9.64 -4.11 4.05
CA ASP A 44 8.57 -3.92 5.02
C ASP A 44 7.24 -4.42 4.41
N PRO A 45 6.54 -5.40 5.02
CA PRO A 45 5.28 -5.89 4.50
C PRO A 45 4.25 -4.78 4.29
N LYS A 46 4.35 -3.66 5.04
CA LYS A 46 3.52 -2.46 4.77
C LYS A 46 3.79 -1.86 3.39
N LEU A 47 5.04 -1.88 2.92
CA LEU A 47 5.42 -1.39 1.60
C LEU A 47 4.92 -2.30 0.47
N GLN A 48 4.91 -3.62 0.70
CA GLN A 48 4.28 -4.58 -0.21
C GLN A 48 2.77 -4.30 -0.33
N HIS A 49 2.07 -4.13 0.80
CA HIS A 49 0.64 -3.81 0.78
C HIS A 49 0.33 -2.47 0.10
N GLN A 50 1.13 -1.43 0.31
CA GLN A 50 0.97 -0.15 -0.40
C GLN A 50 1.12 -0.30 -1.91
N THR A 51 2.13 -1.06 -2.35
CA THR A 51 2.37 -1.29 -3.79
C THR A 51 1.18 -2.03 -4.42
N ASP A 52 0.65 -3.04 -3.75
CA ASP A 52 -0.54 -3.78 -4.19
C ASP A 52 -1.79 -2.89 -4.23
N GLU A 53 -1.96 -1.97 -3.27
CA GLU A 53 -3.05 -0.99 -3.27
C GLU A 53 -2.92 0.00 -4.44
N PHE A 54 -1.72 0.52 -4.72
CA PHE A 54 -1.49 1.37 -5.90
C PHE A 54 -1.77 0.63 -7.21
N LEU A 55 -1.40 -0.65 -7.30
CA LEU A 55 -1.71 -1.47 -8.47
C LEU A 55 -3.22 -1.70 -8.64
N LYS A 56 -3.98 -1.85 -7.55
CA LYS A 56 -5.45 -1.94 -7.60
C LYS A 56 -6.10 -0.64 -8.07
N LEU A 57 -5.50 0.50 -7.76
CA LEU A 57 -5.97 1.80 -8.25
C LEU A 57 -5.66 2.00 -9.74
N ALA A 58 -4.58 1.40 -10.26
CA ALA A 58 -4.24 1.46 -11.67
C ALA A 58 -5.32 0.77 -12.51
N GLY A 59 -6.04 1.55 -13.33
CA GLY A 59 -7.16 1.04 -14.14
C GLY A 59 -8.55 1.27 -13.55
N SER A 60 -8.67 1.67 -12.28
CA SER A 60 -9.95 2.07 -11.67
C SER A 60 -10.62 3.27 -12.36
N TRP A 61 -9.83 4.08 -13.07
CA TRP A 61 -10.29 5.21 -13.88
C TRP A 61 -10.91 4.80 -15.24
N LYS A 62 -10.86 3.51 -15.60
CA LYS A 62 -11.26 3.03 -16.91
C LYS A 62 -12.75 2.69 -16.82
N GLY A 63 -13.57 3.72 -16.97
CA GLY A 63 -15.01 3.56 -17.05
C GLY A 63 -15.43 2.86 -18.33
N ASP A 64 -16.59 2.19 -18.29
CA ASP A 64 -17.22 1.54 -19.45
C ASP A 64 -17.92 2.54 -20.38
N GLU A 65 -17.78 3.84 -20.09
CA GLU A 65 -18.42 4.93 -20.80
C GLU A 65 -17.63 5.28 -22.06
N SER A 66 -18.33 5.46 -23.18
CA SER A 66 -17.70 5.94 -24.41
C SER A 66 -17.23 7.39 -24.24
N ALA A 67 -16.19 7.74 -24.99
CA ALA A 67 -15.66 9.10 -24.99
C ALA A 67 -16.73 10.14 -25.34
N GLU A 68 -17.67 9.84 -26.26
CA GLU A 68 -18.75 10.77 -26.60
C GLU A 68 -19.68 11.03 -25.41
N LYS A 69 -20.00 9.98 -24.63
CA LYS A 69 -20.89 10.10 -23.48
C LYS A 69 -20.26 10.94 -22.37
N ILE A 70 -18.95 10.77 -22.13
CA ILE A 70 -18.17 11.59 -21.19
C ILE A 70 -18.15 13.05 -21.64
N ILE A 71 -17.89 13.32 -22.93
CA ILE A 71 -17.89 14.68 -23.48
C ILE A 71 -19.27 15.31 -23.34
N GLN A 72 -20.33 14.58 -23.65
CA GLN A 72 -21.70 15.06 -23.57
C GLN A 72 -22.10 15.38 -22.11
N ASP A 73 -21.76 14.51 -21.16
CA ASP A 73 -22.02 14.74 -19.74
C ASP A 73 -21.26 15.96 -19.20
N ILE A 74 -19.96 16.11 -19.51
CA ILE A 74 -19.19 17.29 -19.13
C ILE A 74 -19.78 18.58 -19.75
N THR A 75 -20.29 18.49 -20.98
CA THR A 75 -20.89 19.65 -21.67
C THR A 75 -22.27 20.00 -21.10
N ASN A 76 -23.08 19.00 -20.74
CA ASN A 76 -24.39 19.21 -20.10
C ASN A 76 -24.25 19.79 -18.69
N ARG A 77 -23.24 19.34 -17.92
CA ARG A 77 -22.90 19.94 -16.61
C ARG A 77 -22.42 21.39 -16.73
N ARG A 78 -21.97 21.82 -17.91
CA ARG A 78 -21.60 23.20 -18.22
C ARG A 78 -22.81 24.11 -18.53
N SER A 79 -24.05 23.64 -18.36
CA SER A 79 -25.28 24.43 -18.50
C SER A 79 -25.38 25.59 -17.47
N THR A 80 -24.79 26.71 -17.86
CA THR A 80 -25.29 28.10 -17.90
C THR A 80 -26.29 28.68 -16.89
N LYS A 81 -26.52 28.13 -15.69
CA LYS A 81 -27.23 28.92 -14.65
C LYS A 81 -26.49 30.17 -14.17
N ARG A 82 -25.21 30.32 -14.54
CA ARG A 82 -24.38 31.46 -14.19
C ARG A 82 -24.57 32.67 -15.13
N PHE A 83 -25.23 32.49 -16.28
CA PHE A 83 -25.48 33.55 -17.26
C PHE A 83 -26.96 33.87 -17.49
N ASP A 84 -27.91 33.00 -17.07
CA ASP A 84 -29.36 33.27 -17.15
C ASP A 84 -29.83 34.48 -16.31
N PHE A 85 -29.00 35.00 -15.40
CA PHE A 85 -29.34 36.20 -14.62
C PHE A 85 -29.17 37.51 -15.43
N MET A 86 -28.47 37.48 -16.57
CA MET A 86 -28.15 38.70 -17.35
C MET A 86 -29.11 38.98 -18.51
N ASP A 87 -29.94 38.01 -18.92
CA ASP A 87 -30.89 38.20 -20.04
C ASP A 87 -32.22 38.85 -19.62
N ASN A 88 -32.45 39.12 -18.33
CA ASN A 88 -33.69 39.74 -17.83
C ASN A 88 -33.61 41.27 -17.61
N ILE A 89 -32.51 41.92 -18.01
CA ILE A 89 -32.45 43.39 -18.02
C ILE A 89 -32.70 43.86 -19.46
N ASN A 90 -33.98 43.86 -19.85
CA ASN A 90 -34.44 44.61 -21.03
C ASN A 90 -34.15 46.10 -20.78
N VAL A 91 -33.13 46.62 -21.46
CA VAL A 91 -32.88 48.07 -21.57
C VAL A 91 -33.37 48.52 -22.94
N PHE A 92 -34.68 48.80 -23.04
CA PHE A 92 -35.24 49.71 -24.04
C PHE A 92 -36.20 50.66 -23.31
N ASP A 93 -35.71 51.87 -23.01
CA ASP A 93 -36.31 53.21 -23.20
C ASP A 93 -35.56 54.25 -22.37
#